data_AF-A0A7V9CS86-F1
#
_entry.id   AF-A0A7V9CS86-F1
#
_cell.length_a   1.000
_cell.length_b   1.000
_cell.length_c   1.000
_cell.angle_alpha   90.00
_cell.angle_beta   90.00
_cell.angle_gamma   90.00
#
_symmetry.space_group_name_H-M   'P 1'
#
loop_
_entity.id
_entity.type
_entity.pdbx_description
1 polymer ?
#
loop_
_entity_poly.entity_id
_entity_poly.type
_entity_poly.pdbx_seq_one_letter_code
_entity_poly.pdbx_strand_id
1 'polypeptide(L)'
;MNARPRVADVLPDLAVLLRDGLETLGRPELVRQLDGLEITAACACENELCGSFYTVTPMRRWFRRGDEVTIDDPGGAVILDVVGGEIAYVEVLGRAGVRSAVRQAAGG
;
A
#
# COMPACT_ATOMS: atom_id res chain seq x y z
N MET A 1 -22.49 -7.52 -1.53
CA MET A 1 -21.06 -7.56 -1.11
C MET A 1 -20.63 -6.12 -0.96
N ASN A 2 -20.25 -5.68 0.25
CA ASN A 2 -19.79 -4.32 0.44
C ASN A 2 -18.44 -4.17 -0.30
N ALA A 3 -18.33 -3.17 -1.16
CA ALA A 3 -17.08 -2.86 -1.85
C ALA A 3 -16.00 -2.50 -0.82
N ARG A 4 -14.77 -2.95 -1.03
CA ARG A 4 -13.64 -2.54 -0.19
C ARG A 4 -13.23 -1.11 -0.55
N PRO A 5 -12.70 -0.34 0.40
CA PRO A 5 -12.26 1.01 0.12
C PRO A 5 -10.99 0.99 -0.76
N ARG A 6 -10.96 1.85 -1.78
CA ARG A 6 -9.78 1.99 -2.65
C ARG A 6 -8.74 2.88 -1.99
N VAL A 7 -7.47 2.62 -2.27
CA VAL A 7 -6.36 3.45 -1.79
C VAL A 7 -6.52 4.90 -2.24
N ALA A 8 -6.93 5.13 -3.49
CA ALA A 8 -7.14 6.48 -4.01
C ALA A 8 -8.26 7.27 -3.29
N ASP A 9 -9.27 6.56 -2.75
CA ASP A 9 -10.38 7.20 -2.02
C ASP A 9 -10.00 7.51 -0.57
N VAL A 10 -9.18 6.65 0.06
CA VAL A 10 -8.80 6.77 1.48
C VAL A 10 -7.53 7.61 1.67
N LEU A 11 -6.59 7.49 0.74
CA LEU A 11 -5.24 8.05 0.81
C LEU A 11 -4.86 8.68 -0.56
N PRO A 12 -5.57 9.73 -1.01
CA PRO A 12 -5.35 10.32 -2.34
C PRO A 12 -3.89 10.76 -2.55
N ASP A 13 -3.28 11.39 -1.53
CA ASP A 13 -1.88 11.83 -1.60
C ASP A 13 -0.88 10.67 -1.65
N LEU A 14 -1.23 9.51 -1.08
CA LEU A 14 -0.41 8.31 -1.23
C LEU A 14 -0.57 7.74 -2.64
N ALA A 15 -1.79 7.69 -3.18
CA ALA A 15 -2.03 7.19 -4.53
C ALA A 15 -1.29 8.02 -5.60
N VAL A 16 -1.23 9.35 -5.45
CA VAL A 16 -0.43 10.23 -6.32
C VAL A 16 1.06 9.91 -6.18
N LEU A 17 1.58 9.85 -4.94
CA LEU A 17 2.99 9.50 -4.69
C LEU A 17 3.37 8.15 -5.32
N LEU A 18 2.54 7.12 -5.13
CA LEU A 18 2.77 5.79 -5.70
C LEU A 18 2.81 5.84 -7.22
N ARG A 19 1.91 6.60 -7.86
CA ARG A 19 1.90 6.76 -9.31
C ARG A 19 3.19 7.40 -9.80
N ASP A 20 3.51 8.58 -9.27
CA ASP A 20 4.68 9.36 -9.70
C ASP A 20 5.99 8.58 -9.47
N GLY A 21 6.09 7.90 -8.33
CA GLY A 21 7.24 7.06 -8.00
C GLY A 21 7.38 5.85 -8.93
N LEU A 22 6.28 5.13 -9.18
CA LEU A 22 6.30 3.97 -10.08
C LEU A 22 6.56 4.36 -11.54
N GLU A 23 6.05 5.50 -11.99
CA GLU A 23 6.35 6.05 -13.33
C GLU A 23 7.83 6.42 -13.44
N THR A 24 8.39 7.09 -12.43
CA THR A 24 9.83 7.43 -12.36
C THR A 24 10.71 6.18 -12.39
N LEU A 25 10.30 5.11 -11.71
CA LEU A 25 11.00 3.82 -11.69
C LEU A 25 10.78 2.98 -12.96
N GLY A 26 9.96 3.44 -13.91
CA GLY A 26 9.66 2.71 -15.14
C GLY A 26 8.88 1.42 -14.92
N ARG A 27 7.90 1.42 -14.00
CA ARG A 27 7.06 0.27 -13.61
C ARG A 27 5.58 0.41 -14.05
N PRO A 28 5.29 0.54 -15.35
CA PRO A 28 3.94 0.82 -15.86
C PRO A 28 2.93 -0.32 -15.60
N GLU A 29 3.41 -1.54 -15.35
CA GLU A 29 2.58 -2.67 -14.93
C GLU A 29 2.01 -2.52 -13.52
N LEU A 30 2.72 -1.83 -12.63
CA LEU A 30 2.26 -1.54 -11.27
C LEU A 30 1.37 -0.29 -11.24
N VAL A 31 1.69 0.73 -12.04
CA VAL A 31 0.85 1.94 -12.19
C VAL A 31 -0.58 1.59 -12.58
N ARG A 32 -0.76 0.62 -13.49
CA ARG A 32 -2.07 0.16 -13.96
C ARG A 32 -2.94 -0.47 -12.86
N GLN A 33 -2.36 -0.87 -11.74
CA GLN A 33 -3.09 -1.48 -10.63
C GLN A 33 -3.67 -0.42 -9.68
N LEU A 34 -3.10 0.80 -9.64
CA LEU A 34 -3.43 1.81 -8.64
C LEU A 34 -4.90 2.24 -8.64
N ASP A 35 -5.55 2.32 -9.81
CA ASP A 35 -6.94 2.75 -9.94
C ASP A 35 -7.96 1.78 -9.29
N GLY A 36 -7.57 0.51 -9.18
CA GLY A 36 -8.34 -0.57 -8.58
C GLY A 36 -7.74 -1.11 -7.28
N LEU A 37 -6.70 -0.47 -6.75
CA LEU A 37 -6.00 -0.98 -5.57
C LEU A 37 -6.86 -0.79 -4.33
N GLU A 38 -7.27 -1.90 -3.72
CA GLU A 38 -8.16 -1.91 -2.55
C GLU A 38 -7.38 -2.16 -1.26
N ILE A 39 -7.83 -1.57 -0.16
CA ILE A 39 -7.33 -1.89 1.18
C ILE A 39 -8.12 -3.11 1.69
N THR A 40 -7.42 -4.23 1.90
CA THR A 40 -8.03 -5.50 2.33
C THR A 40 -7.85 -5.78 3.82
N ALA A 41 -6.76 -5.31 4.42
CA ALA A 41 -6.49 -5.38 5.85
C ALA A 41 -5.42 -4.34 6.25
N ALA A 42 -5.50 -3.82 7.47
CA ALA A 42 -4.42 -3.02 8.06
C ALA A 42 -3.30 -3.93 8.60
N CYS A 43 -2.07 -3.43 8.68
CA CYS A 43 -1.02 -4.10 9.43
C CYS A 43 -1.36 -4.15 10.93
N ALA A 44 -1.15 -5.32 11.54
CA ALA A 44 -1.49 -5.58 12.94
C ALA A 44 -0.34 -5.33 13.93
N CYS A 45 0.78 -4.75 13.48
CA CYS A 45 1.88 -4.45 14.39
C CYS A 45 1.52 -3.30 15.35
N GLU A 46 2.25 -3.24 16.46
CA GLU A 46 2.04 -2.23 17.51
C GLU A 46 2.82 -0.94 17.28
N ASN A 47 3.57 -0.84 16.17
CA ASN A 47 4.33 0.36 15.84
C ASN A 47 3.38 1.51 15.47
N GLU A 48 3.43 2.60 16.23
CA GLU A 48 2.58 3.78 16.03
C GLU A 48 2.85 4.54 14.74
N LEU A 49 4.06 4.41 14.19
CA LEU A 49 4.46 5.02 12.92
C LEU A 49 4.05 4.17 11.70
N CYS A 50 3.54 2.96 11.91
CA CYS A 50 3.16 2.04 10.85
C CYS A 50 1.75 2.34 10.34
N GLY A 51 1.67 2.80 9.09
CA GLY A 51 0.44 2.95 8.32
C GLY A 51 0.24 1.88 7.25
N SER A 52 1.02 0.79 7.32
CA SER A 52 1.06 -0.23 6.27
C SER A 52 -0.23 -1.05 6.15
N PHE A 53 -0.50 -1.59 4.96
CA PHE A 53 -1.71 -2.34 4.67
C PHE A 53 -1.55 -3.37 3.56
N TYR A 54 -2.46 -4.34 3.54
CA TYR A 54 -2.55 -5.40 2.55
C TYR A 54 -3.54 -5.02 1.45
N THR A 55 -3.21 -5.36 0.21
CA THR A 55 -4.06 -5.13 -0.98
C THR A 55 -4.60 -6.43 -1.58
N VAL A 56 -4.17 -7.56 -1.04
CA VAL A 56 -4.72 -8.89 -1.28
C VAL A 56 -5.04 -9.57 0.05
N THR A 57 -5.82 -10.64 0.03
CA THR A 57 -6.09 -11.43 1.24
C THR A 57 -4.75 -11.94 1.82
N PRO A 58 -4.39 -11.60 3.08
CA PRO A 58 -3.11 -12.01 3.64
C PRO A 58 -2.94 -13.53 3.64
N MET A 59 -1.93 -14.03 2.92
CA MET A 59 -1.60 -15.45 2.87
C MET A 59 -0.32 -15.74 3.66
N ARG A 60 -0.28 -16.87 4.37
CA ARG A 60 0.94 -17.30 5.07
C ARG A 60 2.08 -17.48 4.04
N ARG A 61 3.20 -16.76 4.23
CA ARG A 61 4.50 -16.88 3.52
C ARG A 61 4.66 -16.19 2.16
N TRP A 62 3.70 -15.39 1.71
CA TRP A 62 3.81 -14.59 0.48
C TRP A 62 5.07 -13.68 0.41
N PHE A 63 5.49 -13.07 1.53
CA PHE A 63 6.70 -12.25 1.70
C PHE A 63 8.03 -12.94 1.32
N ARG A 64 8.04 -14.26 1.07
CA ARG A 64 9.26 -14.99 0.66
C ARG A 64 9.42 -15.12 -0.85
N ARG A 65 8.51 -14.56 -1.64
CA ARG A 65 8.43 -14.77 -3.10
C ARG A 65 8.11 -13.49 -3.89
N GLY A 66 8.22 -12.32 -3.25
CA GLY A 66 7.94 -11.04 -3.89
C GLY A 66 9.20 -10.24 -4.17
N ASP A 67 9.06 -9.28 -5.07
CA ASP A 67 10.01 -8.19 -5.30
C ASP A 67 9.61 -6.99 -4.43
N GLU A 68 10.59 -6.25 -3.92
CA GLU A 68 10.35 -4.99 -3.21
C GLU A 68 10.55 -3.80 -4.17
N VAL A 69 9.64 -2.84 -4.14
CA VAL A 69 9.75 -1.58 -4.87
C VAL A 69 9.71 -0.42 -3.90
N THR A 70 10.86 0.22 -3.69
CA THR A 70 10.97 1.40 -2.82
C THR A 70 10.63 2.66 -3.60
N ILE A 71 9.70 3.44 -3.06
CA ILE A 71 9.32 4.75 -3.57
C ILE A 71 10.06 5.81 -2.75
N ASP A 72 10.73 6.74 -3.42
CA ASP A 72 11.38 7.87 -2.75
C ASP A 72 10.31 8.83 -2.21
N ASP A 73 10.32 9.06 -0.90
CA ASP A 73 9.39 9.94 -0.19
C ASP A 73 10.12 10.68 0.94
N PRO A 74 10.26 12.02 0.88
CA PRO A 74 10.86 12.77 1.97
C PRO A 74 10.00 12.74 3.25
N GLY A 75 8.73 12.35 3.15
CA GLY A 75 7.77 12.28 4.26
C GLY A 75 7.75 10.94 5.01
N GLY A 76 8.53 9.94 4.61
CA GLY A 76 8.54 8.61 5.24
C GLY A 76 9.11 7.51 4.35
N ALA A 77 9.02 6.26 4.78
CA ALA A 77 9.36 5.12 3.93
C ALA A 77 8.09 4.58 3.27
N VAL A 78 8.12 4.42 1.95
CA VAL A 78 7.05 3.78 1.17
C VAL A 78 7.64 2.65 0.34
N ILE A 79 7.24 1.41 0.62
CA ILE A 79 7.74 0.21 -0.06
C ILE A 79 6.55 -0.64 -0.49
N LEU A 80 6.59 -1.17 -1.71
CA LEU A 80 5.60 -2.11 -2.23
C LEU A 80 6.19 -3.51 -2.26
N ASP A 81 5.51 -4.46 -1.61
CA ASP A 81 5.78 -5.88 -1.86
C ASP A 81 4.96 -6.31 -3.07
N VAL A 82 5.64 -6.77 -4.10
CA VAL A 82 5.02 -7.24 -5.36
C VAL A 82 5.15 -8.75 -5.44
N VAL A 83 4.04 -9.47 -5.40
CA VAL A 83 4.04 -10.94 -5.43
C VAL A 83 3.35 -11.40 -6.71
N GLY A 84 4.06 -12.13 -7.57
CA GLY A 84 3.50 -12.61 -8.84
C GLY A 84 3.06 -11.48 -9.80
N GLY A 85 3.66 -10.29 -9.65
CA GLY A 85 3.31 -9.10 -10.45
C GLY A 85 2.19 -8.25 -9.86
N GLU A 86 1.58 -8.63 -8.74
CA GLU A 86 0.53 -7.86 -8.06
C GLU A 86 1.11 -7.11 -6.85
N ILE A 87 0.73 -5.84 -6.69
CA ILE A 87 0.99 -5.10 -5.44
C ILE A 87 0.20 -5.81 -4.35
N ALA A 88 0.93 -6.37 -3.41
CA ALA A 88 0.42 -7.30 -2.43
C ALA A 88 0.32 -6.61 -1.06
N TYR A 89 1.36 -5.85 -0.70
CA TYR A 89 1.46 -5.07 0.52
C TYR A 89 2.03 -3.69 0.22
N VAL A 90 1.57 -2.69 0.96
CA VAL A 90 2.11 -1.34 0.94
C VAL A 90 2.64 -1.05 2.34
N GLU A 91 3.96 -1.02 2.49
CA GLU A 91 4.60 -0.55 3.69
C GLU A 91 4.65 0.98 3.69
N VAL A 92 4.12 1.60 4.75
CA VAL A 92 4.19 3.04 4.96
C VAL A 92 4.63 3.30 6.39
N LEU A 93 5.80 3.89 6.56
CA LEU A 93 6.35 4.24 7.87
C LEU A 93 6.59 5.75 7.99
N GLY A 94 6.10 6.35 9.07
CA GLY A 94 6.40 7.74 9.43
C GLY A 94 5.54 8.79 8.71
N ARG A 95 4.67 8.41 7.77
CA ARG A 95 3.80 9.35 7.08
C ARG A 95 2.54 9.64 7.89
N ALA A 96 2.37 10.91 8.29
CA ALA A 96 1.27 11.36 9.12
C ALA A 96 -0.11 11.07 8.51
N GLY A 97 -1.09 10.71 9.35
CA GLY A 97 -2.49 10.48 8.95
C GLY A 97 -2.77 9.13 8.26
N VAL A 98 -1.75 8.47 7.69
CA VAL A 98 -1.95 7.20 6.95
C VAL A 98 -2.50 6.11 7.87
N ARG A 99 -1.87 5.89 9.03
CA ARG A 99 -2.29 4.84 9.97
C ARG A 99 -3.75 4.97 10.42
N SER A 100 -4.19 6.19 10.76
CA SER A 100 -5.57 6.42 11.21
C SER A 100 -6.58 6.19 10.09
N ALA A 101 -6.28 6.67 8.88
CA ALA A 101 -7.15 6.49 7.72
C ALA A 101 -7.27 5.02 7.32
N VAL A 102 -6.14 4.29 7.27
CA VAL A 102 -6.12 2.85 6.99
C VAL A 102 -6.91 2.05 8.02
N ARG A 103 -6.75 2.32 9.32
CA ARG A 103 -7.49 1.61 10.36
C ARG A 103 -8.99 1.88 10.29
N GLN A 104 -9.40 3.11 9.98
CA GLN A 104 -10.81 3.44 9.77
C GLN A 104 -11.38 2.72 8.55
N ALA A 105 -10.62 2.64 7.45
CA ALA A 105 -11.04 2.02 6.20
C ALA A 105 -11.06 0.49 6.25
N ALA A 106 -10.05 -0.13 6.86
CA ALA A 106 -9.94 -1.58 7.00
C ALA A 106 -10.92 -2.18 8.03
N GLY A 107 -11.69 -1.33 8.71
CA GLY A 107 -12.60 -1.70 9.78
C GLY A 107 -12.07 -1.27 11.15
N GLY A 108 -12.80 -0.36 11.78
CA GLY A 108 -13.12 -0.56 13.20
C GLY A 108 -13.85 -1.88 13.39
#